data_AF-A0AAA9ZBE8-F1
#
_entry.id   AF-A0AAA9ZBE8-F1
#
_cell.length_a   1.000
_cell.length_b   1.000
_cell.length_c   1.000
_cell.angle_alpha   90.00
_cell.angle_beta   90.00
_cell.angle_gamma   90.00
#
_symmetry.space_group_name_H-M   'P 1'
#
loop_
_entity.id
_entity.type
_entity.pdbx_description
1 polymer ?
#
loop_
_entity_poly.entity_id
_entity_poly.type
_entity_poly.pdbx_seq_one_letter_code
_entity_poly.pdbx_strand_id
1 'polypeptide(L)'
;MIGEMLEVLGATPQYGQDVEDRFGWFRAVNGSKKFHGFFNMNTGKEDASRYGLIRQWNYRDRAAFGRGRCGLYDGFAGELFPTKIRHDQALRMFMMELCRAVSFEFDREEEVHGVLGYRFVANEQTMDDVCFEDKEFLPRGVINVTDCKDGAPLFASYPHFFAADERYAAEMEGMHPDGERHQSFVTIEPKTGTVLRSSIRLQINALLQRYSGVALYQDAPRSYVPLLWYSKSFDLPQEEAIKLRSLLDVSQLEPTGKSENR
;
A
#
# COMPACT_ATOMS: atom_id res chain seq x y z
N MET A 1 13.84 -33.23 -8.60
CA MET A 1 13.38 -31.99 -9.25
C MET A 1 13.40 -30.77 -8.33
N ILE A 2 12.47 -30.54 -7.39
CA ILE A 2 12.51 -29.31 -6.54
C ILE A 2 13.74 -29.30 -5.60
N GLY A 3 14.05 -30.43 -4.96
CA GLY A 3 15.22 -30.55 -4.06
C GLY A 3 16.55 -30.29 -4.78
N GLU A 4 16.73 -30.87 -5.98
CA GLU A 4 17.93 -30.63 -6.80
C GLU A 4 18.04 -29.16 -7.25
N MET A 5 16.91 -28.50 -7.50
CA MET A 5 16.91 -27.08 -7.87
C MET A 5 17.30 -26.18 -6.69
N LEU A 6 16.86 -26.51 -5.47
CA LEU A 6 17.26 -25.81 -4.25
C LEU A 6 18.75 -26.02 -3.94
N GLU A 7 19.28 -27.22 -4.15
CA GLU A 7 20.72 -27.51 -4.02
C GLU A 7 21.55 -26.71 -5.03
N VAL A 8 21.11 -26.62 -6.30
CA VAL A 8 21.76 -25.81 -7.33
C VAL A 8 21.71 -24.32 -6.98
N LEU A 9 20.57 -23.82 -6.49
CA LEU A 9 20.42 -22.42 -6.08
C LEU A 9 21.31 -22.10 -4.87
N GLY A 10 21.32 -22.93 -3.82
CA GLY A 10 22.19 -22.74 -2.64
C GLY A 10 23.69 -22.90 -2.91
N ALA A 11 24.06 -23.55 -4.02
CA ALA A 11 25.44 -23.64 -4.50
C ALA A 11 25.86 -22.47 -5.40
N THR A 12 24.93 -21.59 -5.80
CA THR A 12 25.22 -20.45 -6.68
C THR A 12 25.69 -19.25 -5.85
N PRO A 13 26.90 -18.70 -6.05
CA PRO A 13 27.48 -17.64 -5.19
C PRO A 13 26.65 -16.35 -5.05
N GLN A 14 25.71 -16.12 -5.98
CA GLN A 14 24.78 -14.99 -5.94
C GLN A 14 23.60 -15.19 -4.97
N TYR A 15 23.23 -16.44 -4.69
CA TYR A 15 22.11 -16.82 -3.83
C TYR A 15 22.71 -17.62 -2.66
N GLY A 16 22.96 -16.96 -1.54
CA GLY A 16 23.67 -17.55 -0.39
C GLY A 16 23.03 -18.84 0.15
N GLN A 17 23.71 -19.50 1.10
CA GLN A 17 23.33 -20.83 1.61
C GLN A 17 22.03 -20.91 2.43
N ASP A 18 21.31 -19.79 2.62
CA ASP A 18 20.08 -19.70 3.43
C ASP A 18 18.83 -19.55 2.55
N VAL A 19 18.68 -20.37 1.50
CA VAL A 19 17.46 -20.39 0.68
C VAL A 19 16.38 -21.22 1.40
N GLU A 20 15.25 -20.60 1.75
CA GLU A 20 14.15 -21.33 2.39
C GLU A 20 13.52 -22.34 1.41
N ASP A 21 13.22 -23.54 1.90
CA ASP A 21 12.72 -24.67 1.12
C ASP A 21 11.23 -24.55 0.74
N ARG A 22 10.54 -23.55 1.30
CA ARG A 22 9.09 -23.34 1.16
C ARG A 22 8.78 -21.90 0.79
N PHE A 23 8.09 -21.75 -0.34
CA PHE A 23 7.60 -20.46 -0.80
C PHE A 23 6.08 -20.32 -0.54
N GLY A 24 5.64 -19.11 -0.18
CA GLY A 24 4.23 -18.77 -0.13
C GLY A 24 4.02 -17.30 0.21
N TRP A 25 3.10 -16.64 -0.50
CA TRP A 25 2.89 -15.20 -0.37
C TRP A 25 2.53 -14.76 1.07
N PHE A 26 1.61 -15.48 1.71
CA PHE A 26 1.21 -15.25 3.11
C PHE A 26 1.79 -16.29 4.06
N ARG A 27 2.95 -16.86 3.73
CA ARG A 27 3.64 -17.84 4.59
C ARG A 27 4.03 -17.18 5.91
N ALA A 28 3.78 -17.88 7.02
CA ALA A 28 4.08 -17.44 8.38
C ALA A 28 3.41 -16.13 8.83
N VAL A 29 2.38 -15.64 8.11
CA VAL A 29 1.62 -14.45 8.51
C VAL A 29 0.71 -14.76 9.70
N ASN A 30 0.05 -15.92 9.68
CA ASN A 30 -0.98 -16.24 10.66
C ASN A 30 -0.41 -16.32 12.09
N GLY A 31 -1.00 -15.56 13.02
CA GLY A 31 -0.57 -15.48 14.41
C GLY A 31 0.77 -14.77 14.63
N SER A 32 1.38 -14.21 13.58
CA SER A 32 2.64 -13.48 13.70
C SER A 32 2.43 -12.07 14.24
N LYS A 33 3.35 -11.62 15.09
CA LYS A 33 3.36 -10.23 15.62
C LYS A 33 4.37 -9.33 14.94
N LYS A 34 5.29 -9.92 14.17
CA LYS A 34 6.48 -9.25 13.64
C LYS A 34 6.63 -9.42 12.12
N PHE A 35 5.65 -10.00 11.44
CA PHE A 35 5.75 -10.25 9.98
C PHE A 35 5.97 -8.95 9.20
N HIS A 36 5.25 -7.88 9.57
CA HIS A 36 5.44 -6.56 8.98
C HIS A 36 6.50 -5.72 9.70
N GLY A 37 7.29 -6.28 10.61
CA GLY A 37 8.33 -5.56 11.35
C GLY A 37 7.80 -4.68 12.49
N PHE A 38 8.59 -3.67 12.85
CA PHE A 38 8.31 -2.74 13.94
C PHE A 38 8.07 -1.32 13.42
N PHE A 39 7.01 -0.68 13.90
CA PHE A 39 6.62 0.68 13.53
C PHE A 39 6.78 1.63 14.72
N ASN A 40 7.43 2.76 14.49
CA ASN A 40 7.42 3.88 15.43
C ASN A 40 6.52 4.97 14.84
N MET A 41 5.44 5.28 15.55
CA MET A 41 4.38 6.16 15.09
C MET A 41 4.22 7.36 16.00
N ASN A 42 3.82 8.49 15.43
CA ASN A 42 3.50 9.70 16.20
C ASN A 42 2.20 9.51 17.01
N THR A 43 2.27 9.84 18.29
CA THR A 43 1.12 9.76 19.22
C THR A 43 0.19 10.97 19.15
N GLY A 44 0.52 11.99 18.36
CA GLY A 44 -0.25 13.23 18.25
C GLY A 44 -0.14 14.18 19.44
N LYS A 45 0.63 13.85 20.49
CA LYS A 45 0.74 14.67 21.72
C LYS A 45 1.27 16.08 21.46
N GLU A 46 2.26 16.23 20.59
CA GLU A 46 2.88 17.53 20.25
C GLU A 46 2.16 18.22 19.09
N ASP A 47 1.65 17.43 18.15
CA ASP A 47 0.98 17.89 16.93
C ASP A 47 -0.08 16.87 16.53
N ALA A 48 -1.36 17.23 16.74
CA ALA A 48 -2.49 16.36 16.47
C ALA A 48 -2.60 15.98 14.99
N SER A 49 -2.05 16.78 14.06
CA SER A 49 -2.04 16.48 12.63
C SER A 49 -1.12 15.30 12.26
N ARG A 50 -0.24 14.90 13.18
CA ARG A 50 0.70 13.79 13.00
C ARG A 50 0.23 12.49 13.63
N TYR A 51 -0.94 12.45 14.27
CA TYR A 51 -1.42 11.24 14.92
C TYR A 51 -1.46 10.05 13.95
N GLY A 52 -0.81 8.93 14.32
CA GLY A 52 -0.74 7.73 13.49
C GLY A 52 0.30 7.76 12.35
N LEU A 53 1.03 8.87 12.18
CA LEU A 53 2.06 8.98 11.14
C LEU A 53 3.25 8.07 11.46
N ILE A 54 3.63 7.19 10.53
CA ILE A 54 4.82 6.35 10.67
C ILE A 54 6.07 7.18 10.41
N ARG A 55 7.00 7.17 11.38
CA ARG A 55 8.31 7.84 11.29
C ARG A 55 9.44 6.88 11.06
N GLN A 56 9.33 5.67 11.61
CA GLN A 56 10.35 4.65 11.42
C GLN A 56 9.72 3.28 11.18
N TRP A 57 10.36 2.52 10.30
CA TRP A 57 10.07 1.12 10.06
C TRP A 57 11.34 0.31 10.25
N ASN A 58 11.28 -0.70 11.11
CA ASN A 58 12.43 -1.51 11.52
C ASN A 58 13.62 -0.65 11.98
N TYR A 59 13.32 0.36 12.81
CA TYR A 59 14.30 1.29 13.40
C TYR A 59 15.05 2.17 12.40
N ARG A 60 14.57 2.24 11.15
CA ARG A 60 15.08 3.16 10.12
C ARG A 60 14.04 4.22 9.84
N ASP A 61 14.49 5.45 9.65
CA ASP A 61 13.65 6.60 9.28
C ASP A 61 13.38 6.69 7.77
N ARG A 62 14.10 5.89 6.98
CA ARG A 62 13.96 5.84 5.53
C ARG A 62 14.18 4.46 4.93
N ALA A 63 13.55 4.23 3.77
CA ALA A 63 13.83 3.13 2.88
C ALA A 63 15.26 3.26 2.32
N ALA A 64 15.96 2.12 2.25
CA ALA A 64 17.34 2.08 1.76
C ALA A 64 17.48 2.48 0.29
N PHE A 65 16.43 2.24 -0.50
CA PHE A 65 16.39 2.39 -1.96
C PHE A 65 15.72 3.70 -2.42
N GLY A 66 15.12 4.48 -1.50
CA GLY A 66 14.43 5.73 -1.84
C GLY A 66 15.31 6.97 -1.73
N ARG A 67 15.29 7.82 -2.77
CA ARG A 67 15.98 9.13 -2.78
C ARG A 67 15.12 10.24 -2.20
N GLY A 68 15.78 11.24 -1.60
CA GLY A 68 15.11 12.42 -1.06
C GLY A 68 13.89 12.10 -0.18
N ARG A 69 12.76 12.74 -0.47
CA ARG A 69 11.49 12.54 0.26
C ARG A 69 10.83 11.18 -0.01
N CYS A 70 11.16 10.52 -1.11
CA CYS A 70 10.59 9.24 -1.50
C CYS A 70 11.06 8.09 -0.58
N GLY A 71 12.27 8.22 -0.04
CA GLY A 71 12.76 7.28 0.96
C GLY A 71 12.10 7.44 2.32
N LEU A 72 11.42 8.55 2.61
CA LEU A 72 10.79 8.75 3.91
C LEU A 72 9.53 7.89 4.02
N TYR A 73 9.36 7.26 5.18
CA TYR A 73 8.17 6.46 5.47
C TYR A 73 6.93 7.29 5.78
N ASP A 74 7.09 8.61 5.98
CA ASP A 74 6.07 9.61 6.35
C ASP A 74 4.72 9.40 5.63
N GLY A 75 3.88 8.56 6.23
CA GLY A 75 2.56 8.16 5.78
C GLY A 75 1.80 7.45 6.89
N PHE A 76 0.48 7.48 6.84
CA PHE A 76 -0.40 6.84 7.80
C PHE A 76 -0.51 5.33 7.53
N ALA A 77 -0.56 4.51 8.58
CA ALA A 77 -0.63 3.05 8.45
C ALA A 77 -1.95 2.56 7.81
N GLY A 78 -3.01 3.40 7.85
CA GLY A 78 -4.33 3.10 7.30
C GLY A 78 -5.40 2.82 8.34
N GLU A 79 -5.00 2.59 9.60
CA GLU A 79 -5.93 2.39 10.72
C GLU A 79 -6.06 3.63 11.62
N LEU A 80 -5.01 4.46 11.68
CA LEU A 80 -4.94 5.65 12.51
C LEU A 80 -4.72 6.89 11.64
N PHE A 81 -5.64 7.84 11.74
CA PHE A 81 -5.58 9.12 11.03
C PHE A 81 -5.80 10.28 12.00
N PRO A 82 -5.24 11.46 11.71
CA PRO A 82 -5.42 12.64 12.55
C PRO A 82 -6.86 13.18 12.47
N THR A 83 -7.22 13.98 13.46
CA THR A 83 -8.46 14.77 13.40
C THR A 83 -8.35 15.89 12.36
N LYS A 84 -9.49 16.39 11.88
CA LYS A 84 -9.59 17.50 10.90
C LYS A 84 -8.89 17.16 9.57
N ILE A 85 -9.29 16.05 8.96
CA ILE A 85 -8.84 15.66 7.63
C ILE A 85 -9.23 16.74 6.62
N ARG A 86 -8.26 17.09 5.78
CA ARG A 86 -8.41 18.05 4.70
C ARG A 86 -8.52 17.33 3.37
N HIS A 87 -9.48 17.73 2.54
CA HIS A 87 -9.68 17.18 1.20
C HIS A 87 -8.87 17.92 0.12
N ASP A 88 -8.22 19.04 0.45
CA ASP A 88 -7.38 19.81 -0.47
C ASP A 88 -5.90 19.37 -0.48
N GLN A 89 -5.60 18.27 0.22
CA GLN A 89 -4.27 17.66 0.28
C GLN A 89 -4.37 16.15 0.07
N ALA A 90 -3.37 15.60 -0.60
CA ALA A 90 -3.22 14.16 -0.75
C ALA A 90 -3.02 13.48 0.61
N LEU A 91 -3.73 12.38 0.82
CA LEU A 91 -3.56 11.52 1.97
C LEU A 91 -2.40 10.55 1.70
N ARG A 92 -1.28 10.73 2.41
CA ARG A 92 -0.14 9.80 2.30
C ARG A 92 -0.34 8.58 3.19
N MET A 93 -0.38 7.40 2.59
CA MET A 93 -0.51 6.13 3.28
C MET A 93 0.76 5.30 3.14
N PHE A 94 1.29 4.80 4.26
CA PHE A 94 2.39 3.84 4.23
C PHE A 94 1.86 2.45 3.94
N MET A 95 2.18 1.94 2.75
CA MET A 95 1.73 0.64 2.28
C MET A 95 2.81 -0.39 2.53
N MET A 96 2.64 -1.20 3.57
CA MET A 96 3.60 -2.24 3.97
C MET A 96 3.97 -3.20 2.82
N GLU A 97 3.01 -3.49 1.95
CA GLU A 97 3.20 -4.39 0.80
C GLU A 97 4.05 -3.77 -0.31
N LEU A 98 4.06 -2.43 -0.40
CA LEU A 98 4.87 -1.63 -1.32
C LEU A 98 6.17 -1.12 -0.66
N CYS A 99 6.30 -1.31 0.65
CA CYS A 99 7.43 -0.91 1.46
C CYS A 99 7.73 0.60 1.42
N ARG A 100 6.71 1.42 1.11
CA ARG A 100 6.82 2.87 0.90
C ARG A 100 5.50 3.57 1.17
N ALA A 101 5.56 4.89 1.33
CA ALA A 101 4.38 5.73 1.39
C ALA A 101 3.92 6.14 -0.02
N VAL A 102 2.64 5.95 -0.31
CA VAL A 102 1.97 6.36 -1.55
C VAL A 102 0.86 7.36 -1.26
N SER A 103 0.44 8.11 -2.27
CA SER A 103 -0.57 9.18 -2.13
C SER A 103 -1.94 8.72 -2.59
N PHE A 104 -2.97 9.04 -1.82
CA PHE A 104 -4.38 8.90 -2.20
C PHE A 104 -4.97 10.31 -2.33
N GLU A 105 -5.58 10.60 -3.47
CA GLU A 105 -6.15 11.92 -3.78
C GLU A 105 -7.63 11.95 -3.43
N PHE A 106 -8.14 13.12 -3.02
CA PHE A 106 -9.57 13.28 -2.78
C PHE A 106 -10.35 13.06 -4.08
N ASP A 107 -11.40 12.26 -3.99
CA ASP A 107 -12.31 11.97 -5.10
C ASP A 107 -13.64 12.69 -4.90
N ARG A 108 -14.31 12.42 -3.77
CA ARG A 108 -15.64 12.95 -3.47
C ARG A 108 -16.00 12.84 -1.99
N GLU A 109 -17.08 13.51 -1.62
CA GLU A 109 -17.82 13.20 -0.40
C GLU A 109 -18.72 11.97 -0.63
N GLU A 110 -18.81 11.09 0.36
CA GLU A 110 -19.78 9.99 0.37
C GLU A 110 -20.39 9.81 1.76
N GLU A 111 -21.63 9.33 1.81
CA GLU A 111 -22.30 9.00 3.07
C GLU A 111 -22.20 7.49 3.33
N VAL A 112 -21.72 7.12 4.51
CA VAL A 112 -21.65 5.72 4.97
C VAL A 112 -22.50 5.60 6.22
N HIS A 113 -23.61 4.88 6.14
CA HIS A 113 -24.54 4.66 7.26
C HIS A 113 -25.02 5.96 7.94
N GLY A 114 -25.24 7.04 7.19
CA GLY A 114 -25.65 8.34 7.76
C GLY A 114 -24.51 9.21 8.28
N VAL A 115 -23.25 8.83 8.01
CA VAL A 115 -22.06 9.60 8.39
C VAL A 115 -21.36 10.11 7.12
N LEU A 116 -21.16 11.41 7.03
CA LEU A 116 -20.40 12.05 5.95
C LEU A 116 -18.92 11.66 6.03
N GLY A 117 -18.35 11.23 4.90
CA GLY A 117 -16.94 10.92 4.78
C GLY A 117 -16.32 11.53 3.52
N TYR A 118 -15.03 11.79 3.59
CA TYR A 118 -14.20 12.13 2.44
C TYR A 118 -13.58 10.85 1.88
N ARG A 119 -13.90 10.56 0.62
CA ARG A 119 -13.32 9.44 -0.12
C ARG A 119 -12.04 9.89 -0.79
N PHE A 120 -10.95 9.20 -0.47
CA PHE A 120 -9.66 9.32 -1.13
C PHE A 120 -9.39 8.06 -1.95
N VAL A 121 -8.88 8.23 -3.17
CA VAL A 121 -8.61 7.15 -4.12
C VAL A 121 -7.14 7.11 -4.49
N ALA A 122 -6.66 5.89 -4.71
CA ALA A 122 -5.35 5.67 -5.29
C ALA A 122 -5.50 5.73 -6.82
N ASN A 123 -4.95 6.77 -7.45
CA ASN A 123 -5.09 7.03 -8.87
C ASN A 123 -3.90 6.49 -9.66
N GLU A 124 -3.89 6.72 -10.97
CA GLU A 124 -2.80 6.37 -11.88
C GLU A 124 -1.41 6.82 -11.38
N GLN A 125 -1.32 8.00 -10.76
CA GLN A 125 -0.04 8.55 -10.27
C GLN A 125 0.44 7.86 -8.99
N THR A 126 -0.44 7.23 -8.20
CA THR A 126 -0.06 6.51 -6.98
C THR A 126 0.92 5.39 -7.28
N MET A 127 0.75 4.70 -8.41
CA MET A 127 1.57 3.56 -8.83
C MET A 127 2.71 3.94 -9.78
N ASP A 128 2.92 5.23 -10.04
CA ASP A 128 4.04 5.69 -10.84
C ASP A 128 5.30 5.73 -9.98
N ASP A 129 6.27 4.84 -10.29
CA ASP A 129 7.52 4.71 -9.53
C ASP A 129 8.56 5.80 -9.87
N VAL A 130 8.15 7.08 -9.83
CA VAL A 130 9.01 8.24 -10.19
C VAL A 130 10.12 8.46 -9.14
N CYS A 131 9.99 7.82 -7.99
CA CYS A 131 10.62 8.18 -6.75
C CYS A 131 11.81 7.28 -6.38
N PHE A 132 11.89 6.12 -7.02
CA PHE A 132 12.91 5.11 -6.78
C PHE A 132 13.69 4.92 -8.07
N GLU A 133 15.01 4.91 -7.95
CA GLU A 133 15.85 4.60 -9.10
C GLU A 133 15.75 3.12 -9.40
N ASP A 134 14.68 2.73 -10.07
CA ASP A 134 14.79 1.54 -10.86
C ASP A 134 15.91 1.77 -11.85
N LYS A 135 16.86 0.84 -11.89
CA LYS A 135 17.97 0.84 -12.85
C LYS A 135 17.47 0.75 -14.30
N GLU A 136 16.16 0.62 -14.47
CA GLU A 136 15.46 0.35 -15.69
C GLU A 136 14.16 1.13 -15.73
N PHE A 137 13.84 1.69 -16.90
CA PHE A 137 12.60 2.43 -17.09
C PHE A 137 11.41 1.46 -17.04
N LEU A 138 10.61 1.54 -16.00
CA LEU A 138 9.32 0.87 -15.93
C LEU A 138 8.24 1.74 -16.58
N PRO A 139 7.41 1.18 -17.47
CA PRO A 139 6.15 1.80 -17.84
C PRO A 139 5.28 2.09 -16.59
N ARG A 140 4.36 3.04 -16.73
CA ARG A 140 3.52 3.55 -15.63
C ARG A 140 2.61 2.50 -15.01
N GLY A 141 2.25 2.71 -13.75
CA GLY A 141 1.28 1.89 -13.01
C GLY A 141 1.81 0.57 -12.42
N VAL A 142 3.13 0.41 -12.33
CA VAL A 142 3.78 -0.72 -11.68
C VAL A 142 4.92 -0.24 -10.79
N ILE A 143 4.99 -0.76 -9.56
CA ILE A 143 6.03 -0.48 -8.58
C ILE A 143 6.94 -1.68 -8.42
N ASN A 144 8.25 -1.47 -8.48
CA ASN A 144 9.22 -2.51 -8.15
C ASN A 144 9.32 -2.70 -6.62
N VAL A 145 9.09 -3.94 -6.17
CA VAL A 145 9.21 -4.31 -4.74
C VAL A 145 10.32 -5.33 -4.50
N THR A 146 11.16 -5.60 -5.50
CA THR A 146 12.25 -6.59 -5.43
C THR A 146 13.16 -6.37 -4.22
N ASP A 147 13.61 -5.13 -4.02
CA ASP A 147 14.55 -4.79 -2.94
C ASP A 147 13.96 -4.98 -1.54
N CYS A 148 12.63 -4.93 -1.40
CA CYS A 148 11.97 -5.09 -0.11
C CYS A 148 11.31 -6.46 0.10
N LYS A 149 11.39 -7.34 -0.91
CA LYS A 149 10.92 -8.72 -0.89
C LYS A 149 12.09 -9.69 -1.09
N ASP A 150 13.19 -9.44 -0.36
CA ASP A 150 14.37 -10.29 -0.28
C ASP A 150 14.97 -10.68 -1.65
N GLY A 151 14.89 -9.76 -2.64
CA GLY A 151 15.44 -9.95 -3.97
C GLY A 151 14.59 -10.78 -4.92
N ALA A 152 13.40 -11.23 -4.51
CA ALA A 152 12.46 -11.89 -5.41
C ALA A 152 11.96 -10.88 -6.48
N PRO A 153 11.92 -11.24 -7.78
CA PRO A 153 11.67 -10.30 -8.88
C PRO A 153 10.18 -9.92 -8.99
N LEU A 154 9.68 -9.22 -7.97
CA LEU A 154 8.28 -8.96 -7.71
C LEU A 154 7.93 -7.49 -7.95
N PHE A 155 6.75 -7.29 -8.52
CA PHE A 155 6.22 -6.00 -8.94
C PHE A 155 4.77 -5.88 -8.51
N ALA A 156 4.40 -4.73 -7.96
CA ALA A 156 3.03 -4.45 -7.53
C ALA A 156 2.30 -3.56 -8.54
N SER A 157 1.02 -3.83 -8.76
CA SER A 157 0.13 -3.01 -9.60
C SER A 157 -1.27 -2.99 -8.99
N TYR A 158 -2.21 -2.27 -9.61
CA TYR A 158 -3.62 -2.54 -9.36
C TYR A 158 -4.08 -3.84 -10.03
N PRO A 159 -5.18 -4.46 -9.56
CA PRO A 159 -5.75 -5.65 -10.18
C PRO A 159 -6.02 -5.46 -11.68
N HIS A 160 -5.72 -6.52 -12.43
CA HIS A 160 -5.80 -6.57 -13.90
C HIS A 160 -5.03 -5.43 -14.59
N PHE A 161 -3.98 -4.89 -13.96
CA PHE A 161 -3.23 -3.74 -14.46
C PHE A 161 -4.10 -2.49 -14.69
N PHE A 162 -5.15 -2.31 -13.89
CA PHE A 162 -5.92 -1.07 -13.88
C PHE A 162 -5.01 0.14 -13.72
N ALA A 163 -5.26 1.20 -14.49
CA ALA A 163 -4.51 2.46 -14.47
C ALA A 163 -2.98 2.31 -14.72
N ALA A 164 -2.55 1.20 -15.33
CA ALA A 164 -1.18 1.00 -15.80
C ALA A 164 -1.08 1.14 -17.32
N ASP A 165 0.15 1.17 -17.84
CA ASP A 165 0.39 1.15 -19.29
C ASP A 165 -0.30 -0.06 -19.95
N GLU A 166 -1.06 0.18 -21.01
CA GLU A 166 -1.92 -0.83 -21.65
C GLU A 166 -1.16 -2.09 -22.08
N ARG A 167 0.17 -1.98 -22.33
CA ARG A 167 1.00 -3.12 -22.70
C ARG A 167 0.96 -4.25 -21.66
N TYR A 168 0.86 -3.94 -20.38
CA TYR A 168 0.83 -4.95 -19.33
C TYR A 168 -0.40 -5.84 -19.44
N ALA A 169 -1.57 -5.22 -19.68
CA ALA A 169 -2.81 -5.95 -19.88
C ALA A 169 -2.84 -6.67 -21.25
N ALA A 170 -2.29 -6.04 -22.30
CA ALA A 170 -2.30 -6.59 -23.65
C ALA A 170 -1.41 -7.84 -23.82
N GLU A 171 -0.35 -7.98 -23.02
CA GLU A 171 0.54 -9.15 -23.04
C GLU A 171 -0.05 -10.40 -22.37
N MET A 172 -1.19 -10.28 -21.66
CA MET A 172 -1.75 -11.33 -20.82
C MET A 172 -3.23 -11.59 -21.15
N GLU A 173 -3.56 -12.85 -21.46
CA GLU A 173 -4.96 -13.25 -21.61
C GLU A 173 -5.70 -13.15 -20.25
N GLY A 174 -6.95 -12.67 -20.29
CA GLY A 174 -7.82 -12.57 -19.10
C GLY A 174 -7.67 -11.30 -18.27
N MET A 175 -6.88 -10.32 -18.72
CA MET A 175 -6.82 -9.00 -18.08
C MET A 175 -8.01 -8.14 -18.50
N HIS A 176 -8.80 -7.69 -17.52
CA HIS A 176 -9.98 -6.85 -17.71
C HIS A 176 -9.95 -5.68 -16.72
N PRO A 177 -9.13 -4.64 -16.96
CA PRO A 177 -9.08 -3.44 -16.12
C PRO A 177 -10.48 -2.83 -15.91
N ASP A 178 -10.83 -2.50 -14.66
CA ASP A 178 -12.13 -1.93 -14.30
C ASP A 178 -11.95 -1.03 -13.06
N GLY A 179 -12.25 0.26 -13.18
CA GLY A 179 -12.03 1.23 -12.11
C GLY A 179 -12.91 1.00 -10.88
N GLU A 180 -14.18 0.60 -11.08
CA GLU A 180 -15.10 0.33 -9.97
C GLU A 180 -14.65 -0.88 -9.15
N ARG A 181 -14.08 -1.88 -9.83
CA ARG A 181 -13.66 -3.14 -9.21
C ARG A 181 -12.23 -3.12 -8.70
N HIS A 182 -11.33 -2.38 -9.34
CA HIS A 182 -9.88 -2.53 -9.15
C HIS A 182 -9.20 -1.30 -8.52
N GLN A 183 -9.87 -0.14 -8.43
CA GLN A 183 -9.28 1.03 -7.77
C GLN A 183 -9.20 0.86 -6.25
N SER A 184 -8.11 1.29 -5.62
CA SER A 184 -8.04 1.33 -4.16
C SER A 184 -8.61 2.64 -3.59
N PHE A 185 -9.24 2.57 -2.42
CA PHE A 185 -9.80 3.76 -1.78
C PHE A 185 -9.89 3.64 -0.25
N VAL A 186 -10.03 4.80 0.40
CA VAL A 186 -10.35 4.93 1.82
C VAL A 186 -11.33 6.11 2.00
N THR A 187 -12.38 5.89 2.77
CA THR A 187 -13.38 6.89 3.14
C THR A 187 -13.23 7.20 4.62
N ILE A 188 -13.00 8.47 4.94
CA ILE A 188 -12.67 8.92 6.30
C ILE A 188 -13.64 10.01 6.74
N GLU A 189 -14.19 9.88 7.94
CA GLU A 189 -14.97 10.95 8.57
C GLU A 189 -14.04 12.12 8.93
N PRO A 190 -14.28 13.33 8.40
CA PRO A 190 -13.29 14.39 8.39
C PRO A 190 -12.98 14.99 9.76
N LYS A 191 -13.93 15.03 10.69
CA LYS A 191 -13.72 15.65 12.01
C LYS A 191 -12.81 14.80 12.88
N THR A 192 -13.06 13.50 12.94
CA THR A 192 -12.40 12.57 13.85
C THR A 192 -11.24 11.82 13.22
N GLY A 193 -11.20 11.69 11.88
CA GLY A 193 -10.24 10.81 11.21
C GLY A 193 -10.67 9.33 11.23
N THR A 194 -11.92 9.03 11.62
CA THR A 194 -12.41 7.65 11.67
C THR A 194 -12.60 7.08 10.28
N VAL A 195 -11.99 5.92 9.99
CA VAL A 195 -12.24 5.20 8.73
C VAL A 195 -13.66 4.67 8.73
N LEU A 196 -14.45 5.04 7.72
CA LEU A 196 -15.82 4.58 7.53
C LEU A 196 -15.89 3.36 6.61
N ARG A 197 -15.09 3.37 5.56
CA ARG A 197 -15.02 2.30 4.57
C ARG A 197 -13.66 2.33 3.87
N SER A 198 -13.10 1.19 3.52
CA SER A 198 -11.89 1.13 2.71
C SER A 198 -11.85 -0.13 1.88
N SER A 199 -11.18 -0.06 0.74
CA SER A 199 -10.81 -1.24 -0.03
C SER A 199 -9.44 -1.00 -0.66
N ILE A 200 -8.44 -1.70 -0.13
CA ILE A 200 -7.06 -1.63 -0.60
C ILE A 200 -6.81 -2.86 -1.46
N ARG A 201 -6.59 -2.63 -2.75
CA ARG A 201 -6.53 -3.66 -3.79
C ARG A 201 -5.16 -3.63 -4.45
N LEU A 202 -4.49 -4.78 -4.42
CA LEU A 202 -3.14 -4.94 -4.96
C LEU A 202 -3.06 -6.21 -5.76
N GLN A 203 -2.31 -6.13 -6.86
CA GLN A 203 -1.88 -7.26 -7.66
C GLN A 203 -0.38 -7.41 -7.54
N ILE A 204 0.04 -8.66 -7.46
CA ILE A 204 1.44 -9.07 -7.39
C ILE A 204 1.78 -9.75 -8.71
N ASN A 205 2.86 -9.28 -9.32
CA ASN A 205 3.37 -9.74 -10.59
C ASN A 205 4.82 -10.20 -10.42
N ALA A 206 5.22 -11.24 -11.14
CA ALA A 206 6.62 -11.66 -11.23
C ALA A 206 7.20 -11.26 -12.60
N LEU A 207 8.43 -10.74 -12.61
CA LEU A 207 9.15 -10.51 -13.86
C LEU A 207 9.66 -11.85 -14.40
N LEU A 208 9.08 -12.26 -15.51
CA LEU A 208 9.63 -13.29 -16.38
C LEU A 208 10.57 -12.62 -17.36
N GLN A 209 11.81 -13.10 -17.47
CA GLN A 209 12.77 -12.60 -18.44
C GLN A 209 13.83 -13.65 -18.76
N ARG A 210 14.63 -13.38 -19.81
CA ARG A 210 15.70 -14.27 -20.21
C ARG A 210 16.75 -14.44 -19.12
N TYR A 211 17.13 -15.67 -18.85
CA TYR A 211 18.23 -16.00 -17.95
C TYR A 211 19.09 -17.13 -18.53
N SER A 212 20.34 -16.82 -18.87
CA SER A 212 21.24 -17.76 -19.54
C SER A 212 21.64 -18.96 -18.68
N GLY A 213 21.56 -18.81 -17.35
CA GLY A 213 21.95 -19.85 -16.39
C GLY A 213 20.92 -20.98 -16.23
N VAL A 214 19.70 -20.83 -16.76
CA VAL A 214 18.66 -21.87 -16.67
C VAL A 214 18.03 -22.07 -18.04
N ALA A 215 18.16 -23.28 -18.60
CA ALA A 215 17.68 -23.62 -19.94
C ALA A 215 16.21 -23.22 -20.20
N LEU A 216 15.35 -23.40 -19.20
CA LEU A 216 13.93 -23.05 -19.27
C LEU A 216 13.67 -21.55 -19.53
N TYR A 217 14.61 -20.68 -19.13
CA TYR A 217 14.48 -19.23 -19.25
C TYR A 217 15.25 -18.63 -20.44
N GLN A 218 15.96 -19.42 -21.24
CA GLN A 218 16.83 -18.87 -22.30
C GLN A 218 16.03 -18.06 -23.34
N ASP A 219 14.84 -18.52 -23.69
CA ASP A 219 13.96 -17.87 -24.68
C ASP A 219 12.77 -17.12 -24.05
N ALA A 220 12.72 -17.02 -22.72
CA ALA A 220 11.60 -16.39 -22.02
C ALA A 220 11.41 -14.94 -22.48
N PRO A 221 10.18 -14.51 -22.82
CA PRO A 221 9.92 -13.11 -23.08
C PRO A 221 10.14 -12.30 -21.80
N ARG A 222 10.45 -11.01 -21.97
CA ARG A 222 10.39 -10.09 -20.85
C ARG A 222 8.94 -9.69 -20.63
N SER A 223 8.33 -10.11 -19.53
CA SER A 223 6.93 -9.77 -19.21
C SER A 223 6.67 -9.83 -17.71
N TYR A 224 5.60 -9.17 -17.26
CA TYR A 224 5.20 -9.07 -15.85
C TYR A 224 3.99 -9.97 -15.63
N VAL A 225 4.25 -11.20 -15.20
CA VAL A 225 3.23 -12.25 -15.09
C VAL A 225 2.43 -12.04 -13.80
N PRO A 226 1.10 -11.80 -13.87
CA PRO A 226 0.28 -11.66 -12.67
C PRO A 226 0.18 -13.00 -11.93
N LEU A 227 0.52 -13.00 -10.64
CA LEU A 227 0.47 -14.19 -9.80
C LEU A 227 -0.84 -14.28 -9.02
N LEU A 228 -1.24 -13.17 -8.40
CA LEU A 228 -2.46 -13.04 -7.62
C LEU A 228 -2.81 -11.57 -7.45
N TRP A 229 -4.07 -11.30 -7.16
CA TRP A 229 -4.51 -10.04 -6.59
C TRP A 229 -5.41 -10.31 -5.38
N TYR A 230 -5.46 -9.35 -4.47
CA TYR A 230 -6.31 -9.43 -3.29
C TYR A 230 -6.87 -8.07 -2.92
N SER A 231 -7.93 -8.09 -2.10
CA SER A 231 -8.54 -6.92 -1.52
C SER A 231 -8.53 -7.04 0.00
N LYS A 232 -8.02 -6.02 0.69
CA LYS A 232 -8.21 -5.79 2.12
C LYS A 232 -9.30 -4.75 2.26
N SER A 233 -10.49 -5.18 2.71
CA SER A 233 -11.65 -4.31 2.81
C SER A 233 -12.12 -4.16 4.25
N PHE A 234 -12.67 -2.99 4.55
CA PHE A 234 -13.28 -2.67 5.83
C PHE A 234 -14.55 -1.84 5.59
N ASP A 235 -15.58 -2.14 6.35
CA ASP A 235 -16.84 -1.43 6.39
C ASP A 235 -17.19 -1.21 7.87
N LEU A 236 -17.35 0.05 8.27
CA LEU A 236 -17.75 0.39 9.64
C LEU A 236 -19.14 -0.18 9.90
N PRO A 237 -19.32 -1.08 10.88
CA PRO A 237 -20.64 -1.62 11.18
C PRO A 237 -21.63 -0.52 11.56
N GLN A 238 -22.89 -0.69 11.13
CA GLN A 238 -23.93 0.32 11.34
C GLN A 238 -24.09 0.76 12.80
N GLU A 239 -23.98 -0.16 13.76
CA GLU A 239 -24.07 0.16 15.20
C GLU A 239 -22.93 1.09 15.66
N GLU A 240 -21.72 0.91 15.14
CA GLU A 240 -20.59 1.80 15.43
C GLU A 240 -20.74 3.15 14.73
N ALA A 241 -21.30 3.17 13.52
CA ALA A 241 -21.63 4.40 12.80
C ALA A 241 -22.67 5.24 13.56
N ILE A 242 -23.68 4.61 14.19
CA ILE A 242 -24.68 5.30 15.01
C ILE A 242 -24.02 5.97 16.24
N LYS A 243 -23.11 5.26 16.92
CA LYS A 243 -22.35 5.82 18.04
C LYS A 243 -21.49 6.99 17.59
N LEU A 244 -20.77 6.85 16.48
CA LEU A 244 -19.96 7.91 15.90
C LEU A 244 -20.81 9.15 15.58
N ARG A 245 -21.93 8.97 14.89
CA ARG A 245 -22.86 10.07 14.59
C ARG A 245 -23.35 10.77 15.84
N SER A 246 -23.71 10.01 16.88
CA SER A 246 -24.18 10.58 18.16
C SER A 246 -23.09 11.44 18.83
N LEU A 247 -21.83 11.01 18.78
CA LEU A 247 -20.69 11.79 19.28
C LEU A 247 -20.45 13.06 18.44
N LEU A 248 -20.60 12.96 17.12
CA LEU A 248 -20.47 14.08 16.20
C LEU A 248 -21.56 15.14 16.48
N ASP A 249 -22.81 14.73 16.67
CA ASP A 249 -23.93 15.64 16.96
C ASP A 249 -23.72 16.40 18.28
N VAL A 250 -23.30 15.70 19.35
CA VAL A 250 -23.00 16.33 20.64
C VAL A 250 -21.88 17.37 20.50
N SER A 251 -20.86 17.08 19.69
CA SER A 251 -19.76 18.02 19.45
C SER A 251 -20.14 19.25 18.62
N GLN A 252 -21.35 19.31 18.05
CA GLN A 252 -21.93 20.51 17.43
C GLN A 252 -22.77 21.33 18.43
N LEU A 253 -23.17 20.72 19.56
CA LEU A 253 -23.96 21.35 20.61
C LEU A 253 -23.10 22.08 21.66
N GLU A 254 -21.78 21.86 21.69
CA GLU A 254 -20.89 22.66 22.53
C GLU A 254 -20.93 24.13 22.08
N PRO A 255 -21.37 25.07 22.94
CA PRO A 255 -21.36 26.47 22.60
C PRO A 255 -19.92 26.90 22.41
N THR A 256 -19.64 27.63 21.33
CA THR A 256 -18.44 28.48 21.21
C THR A 256 -18.37 29.41 22.42
N GLY A 257 -17.66 29.00 23.47
CA GLY A 257 -17.67 29.66 24.77
C GLY A 257 -16.27 30.03 25.24
N LYS A 258 -15.83 31.24 24.83
CA LYS A 258 -15.23 32.31 25.66
C LYS A 258 -14.11 33.07 24.92
N SER A 259 -14.49 34.10 24.18
CA SER A 259 -13.76 35.37 24.24
C SER A 259 -14.27 36.13 25.46
N GLU A 260 -13.59 36.00 26.60
CA GLU A 260 -13.72 36.99 27.67
C GLU A 260 -12.31 37.38 28.09
N ASN A 261 -11.97 38.62 27.74
CA ASN A 261 -10.88 39.38 28.31
C ASN A 261 -10.92 39.30 29.84
N ARG A 262 -9.83 38.85 30.46
CA ARG A 262 -9.26 39.52 31.63
C ARG A 262 -7.80 39.16 31.83
#